data_AF-A0A2R6DBR9-F1
#
_entry.id   AF-A0A2R6DBR9-F1
#
_cell.length_a   1.000
_cell.length_b   1.000
_cell.length_c   1.000
_cell.angle_alpha   90.00
_cell.angle_beta   90.00
_cell.angle_gamma   90.00
#
_symmetry.space_group_name_H-M   'P 1'
#
loop_
_entity.id
_entity.type
_entity.pdbx_description
1 polymer ?
#
loop_
_entity_poly.entity_id
_entity_poly.type
_entity_poly.pdbx_seq_one_letter_code
_entity_poly.pdbx_strand_id
1 'polypeptide(L)' 'MGNECHFCRGIVSAHGAGDILLDDHGDHRVFLHEQCAAGHDLIEKGRDSVEITCPECGAVEVH' A
#
# COMPACT_ATOMS: atom_id res chain seq x y z
N MET A 1 -12.52 6.27 -10.94
CA MET A 1 -11.52 6.31 -9.86
C MET A 1 -10.71 5.03 -10.01
N GLY A 2 -9.42 5.16 -10.37
CA GLY A 2 -8.57 4.04 -10.79
C GLY A 2 -7.96 3.33 -9.60
N ASN A 3 -7.87 2.01 -9.69
CA ASN A 3 -7.18 1.11 -8.80
C ASN A 3 -5.74 0.89 -9.29
N GLU A 4 -5.02 1.96 -9.59
CA GLU A 4 -3.67 1.88 -10.18
C GLU A 4 -2.61 1.95 -9.09
N CYS A 5 -1.60 1.08 -9.17
CA CYS A 5 -0.49 1.05 -8.24
C CYS A 5 0.29 2.36 -8.35
N HIS A 6 0.57 3.02 -7.23
CA HIS A 6 1.29 4.29 -7.21
C HIS A 6 2.65 4.23 -7.93
N PHE A 7 3.35 3.09 -7.85
CA PHE A 7 4.68 2.93 -8.43
C PHE A 7 4.66 2.51 -9.90
N CYS A 8 4.05 1.38 -10.22
CA CYS A 8 4.11 0.81 -11.57
C CYS A 8 2.97 1.27 -12.47
N ARG A 9 1.97 2.00 -11.92
CA ARG A 9 0.69 2.32 -12.58
C ARG A 9 -0.06 1.11 -13.14
N GLY A 10 0.33 -0.09 -12.71
CA GLY A 10 -0.38 -1.32 -13.02
C GLY A 10 -1.69 -1.40 -12.24
N ILE A 11 -2.70 -2.04 -12.81
CA ILE A 11 -3.99 -2.22 -12.14
C ILE A 11 -3.82 -3.17 -10.94
N VAL A 12 -4.18 -2.68 -9.76
CA VAL A 12 -4.25 -3.36 -8.47
C VAL A 12 -5.64 -3.97 -8.36
N SER A 13 -5.73 -5.29 -8.31
CA SER A 13 -7.04 -5.93 -8.19
C SER A 13 -7.39 -6.06 -6.73
N ALA A 14 -8.40 -5.35 -6.23
CA ALA A 14 -8.83 -5.49 -4.83
C ALA A 14 -9.29 -6.91 -4.41
N HIS A 15 -9.32 -7.86 -5.36
CA HIS A 15 -9.61 -9.28 -5.16
C HIS A 15 -8.36 -10.19 -5.31
N GLY A 16 -7.20 -9.64 -5.66
CA GLY A 16 -5.95 -10.39 -5.76
C GLY A 16 -5.29 -10.53 -4.39
N ALA A 17 -4.73 -11.70 -4.12
CA ALA A 17 -3.88 -11.88 -2.96
C ALA A 17 -2.55 -11.14 -3.22
N GLY A 18 -2.23 -10.14 -2.38
CA GLY A 18 -1.00 -9.33 -2.50
C GLY A 18 -1.22 -7.88 -2.95
N ASP A 19 -2.46 -7.38 -2.90
CA ASP A 19 -2.81 -5.99 -3.14
C ASP A 19 -3.02 -5.26 -1.79
N ILE A 20 -2.42 -4.08 -1.62
CA ILE A 20 -2.51 -3.22 -0.42
C ILE A 20 -3.32 -1.98 -0.78
N LEU A 21 -4.29 -1.65 0.06
CA LEU A 21 -5.03 -0.40 0.01
C LEU A 21 -4.76 0.39 1.27
N LEU A 22 -4.19 1.58 1.11
CA LEU A 22 -4.02 2.55 2.18
C LEU A 22 -5.14 3.60 2.08
N ASP A 23 -6.04 3.60 3.05
CA ASP A 23 -7.26 4.43 3.13
C ASP A 23 -7.53 4.97 4.54
N ASP A 24 -6.86 4.46 5.59
CA ASP A 24 -7.08 4.90 6.98
C ASP A 24 -6.41 6.26 7.28
N HIS A 25 -5.31 6.56 6.59
CA HIS A 25 -4.41 7.64 6.99
C HIS A 25 -4.73 9.04 6.42
N GLY A 26 -5.84 9.23 5.72
CA GLY A 26 -6.24 10.56 5.21
C GLY A 26 -7.44 10.57 4.27
N ASP A 27 -7.69 11.72 3.64
CA ASP A 27 -8.77 11.90 2.64
C ASP A 27 -8.37 11.39 1.24
N HIS A 28 -7.36 10.52 1.15
CA HIS A 28 -6.86 9.96 -0.10
C HIS A 28 -6.66 8.45 0.02
N ARG A 29 -6.73 7.78 -1.13
CA ARG A 29 -6.60 6.32 -1.23
C ARG A 29 -5.42 5.98 -2.10
N VAL A 30 -4.51 5.19 -1.56
CA VAL A 30 -3.33 4.75 -2.30
C VAL A 30 -3.40 3.24 -2.49
N PHE A 31 -3.37 2.82 -3.75
CA PHE A 31 -3.30 1.41 -4.13
C PHE A 31 -1.84 1.05 -4.38
N LEU A 32 -1.41 -0.08 -3.82
CA LEU A 32 -0.06 -0.58 -3.94
C LEU A 32 -0.10 -2.10 -4.15
N HIS A 33 0.83 -2.63 -4.95
CA HIS A 33 1.12 -4.06 -4.89
C HIS A 33 2.05 -4.32 -3.71
N GLU A 34 1.85 -5.41 -2.98
CA GLU A 34 2.73 -5.85 -1.88
C GLU A 34 4.18 -5.95 -2.35
N GLN A 35 4.40 -6.48 -3.56
CA GLN A 35 5.73 -6.56 -4.17
C GLN A 35 6.34 -5.18 -4.44
N CYS A 36 5.54 -4.20 -4.86
CA CYS A 36 6.03 -2.83 -5.08
C CYS A 36 6.34 -2.14 -3.76
N ALA A 37 5.47 -2.27 -2.77
CA ALA A 37 5.70 -1.70 -1.44
C ALA A 37 6.91 -2.34 -0.76
N ALA A 38 7.08 -3.67 -0.84
CA ALA A 38 8.26 -4.38 -0.36
C ALA A 38 9.54 -3.96 -1.12
N GLY A 39 9.46 -3.81 -2.45
CA GLY A 39 10.60 -3.39 -3.27
C GLY A 39 11.07 -1.95 -3.01
N HIS A 40 10.19 -1.11 -2.47
CA HIS A 40 10.47 0.27 -2.08
C HIS A 40 10.72 0.44 -0.56
N ASP A 41 10.86 -0.66 0.19
CA ASP A 41 11.10 -0.65 1.63
C ASP A 41 10.00 0.08 2.43
N LEU A 42 8.77 0.06 1.94
CA LEU A 42 7.62 0.68 2.61
C LEU A 42 6.95 -0.23 3.64
N ILE A 43 7.27 -1.53 3.61
CA ILE A 43 6.67 -2.55 4.47
C ILE A 43 7.64 -2.88 5.59
N GLU A 44 7.28 -2.49 6.81
CA GLU A 44 7.93 -2.96 8.03
C GLU A 44 7.11 -4.09 8.65
N LYS A 45 7.70 -5.28 8.68
CA LYS A 45 7.07 -6.46 9.30
C LYS A 45 7.36 -6.46 10.80
N GLY A 46 6.39 -6.00 11.57
CA GLY A 46 6.34 -6.19 13.01
C GLY A 46 6.11 -7.67 13.38
N ARG A 47 6.14 -7.95 14.68
CA ARG A 47 6.02 -9.32 15.20
C ARG A 47 4.61 -9.91 15.06
N ASP A 48 3.60 -9.03 15.02
CA ASP A 48 2.18 -9.37 14.96
C ASP A 48 1.39 -8.52 13.96
N SER A 49 2.04 -7.52 13.35
CA SER A 49 1.41 -6.51 12.50
C SER A 49 2.34 -6.09 11.36
N VAL A 50 1.77 -5.58 10.28
CA VAL A 50 2.51 -5.05 9.13
C VAL A 50 2.30 -3.54 9.07
N GLU A 51 3.36 -2.79 9.29
CA GLU A 51 3.36 -1.33 9.17
C GLU A 51 3.71 -0.96 7.73
N ILE A 52 2.87 -0.14 7.10
CA ILE A 52 3.01 0.23 5.69
C ILE A 52 3.01 1.75 5.60
N THR A 53 4.10 2.32 5.09
CA THR A 53 4.24 3.76 4.91
C THR A 53 3.61 4.19 3.57
N CYS A 54 2.70 5.15 3.62
CA CYS A 54 2.10 5.76 2.46
C CYS A 54 3.14 6.60 1.69
N PRO A 55 3.37 6.33 0.39
CA PRO A 55 4.32 7.10 -0.41
C PRO A 55 3.85 8.51 -0.78
N GLU A 56 2.55 8.80 -0.63
CA GLU A 56 1.99 10.10 -1.01
C GLU A 56 2.11 11.13 0.11
N CYS A 57 1.80 10.75 1.35
CA CYS A 57 1.78 11.66 2.50
C CYS A 57 2.78 11.28 3.60
N GLY A 58 3.38 10.08 3.55
CA GLY A 58 4.31 9.58 4.57
C GLY A 58 3.66 9.05 5.84
N ALA A 59 2.33 8.92 5.88
CA ALA A 59 1.65 8.33 7.03
C ALA A 59 1.80 6.81 7.07
N VAL A 60 1.80 6.21 8.27
CA VAL A 60 1.97 4.77 8.46
C VAL A 60 0.63 4.15 8.82
N GLU A 61 0.22 3.12 8.10
CA GLU A 61 -0.93 2.27 8.44
C GLU A 61 -0.49 0.91 8.94
N VAL A 62 -1.28 0.33 9.85
CA VAL A 62 -0.99 -0.97 10.44
C VAL A 62 -2.06 -1.97 9.99
N HIS A 63 -1.62 -3.04 9.34
CA HIS A 63 -2.43 -4.15 8.86
C HIS A 63 -2.18 -5.46 9.63
#